data_AF-A0A0H2MQA1-F1
#
_entry.id   AF-A0A0H2MQA1-F1
#
_cell.length_a   1.000
_cell.length_b   1.000
_cell.length_c   1.000
_cell.angle_alpha   90.00
_cell.angle_beta   90.00
_cell.angle_gamma   90.00
#
_symmetry.space_group_name_H-M   'P 1'
#
loop_
_entity.id
_entity.type
_entity.pdbx_description
1 polymer ?
#
loop_
_entity_poly.entity_id
_entity_poly.type
_entity_poly.pdbx_seq_one_letter_code
_entity_poly.pdbx_strand_id
1 'polypeptide(L)'
;MREQTFGFGFFHSEEYKEPVSGKTGKEAAKDVPSWAKGERPKKNQSGKNWAKDLLDKKYGKDNWGKGPGSEFNKIKKYGDRGFK
;
A
#
# COMPACT_ATOMS: atom_id res chain seq x y z
N MET A 1 -29.29 22.78 -30.87
CA MET A 1 -27.81 22.75 -30.73
C MET A 1 -27.49 21.73 -29.64
N ARG A 2 -26.54 20.83 -29.90
CA ARG A 2 -26.37 19.51 -29.27
C ARG A 2 -26.29 19.54 -27.74
N GLU A 3 -27.09 18.67 -27.12
CA GLU A 3 -26.95 18.26 -25.72
C GLU A 3 -25.57 17.60 -25.53
N GLN A 4 -24.73 18.19 -24.69
CA GLN A 4 -23.48 17.55 -24.26
C GLN A 4 -23.72 16.97 -22.88
N THR A 5 -24.02 15.68 -22.84
CA THR A 5 -23.91 14.84 -21.66
C THR A 5 -22.44 14.80 -21.26
N PHE A 6 -22.04 15.68 -20.34
CA PHE A 6 -20.79 15.52 -19.62
C PHE A 6 -20.93 14.27 -18.75
N GLY A 7 -20.42 13.15 -19.27
CA GLY A 7 -20.28 11.91 -18.54
C GLY A 7 -19.62 12.21 -17.20
N PHE A 8 -20.35 11.93 -16.12
CA PHE A 8 -19.89 12.03 -14.75
C PHE A 8 -18.63 11.18 -14.65
N GLY A 9 -17.48 11.84 -14.70
CA GLY A 9 -16.19 11.21 -14.58
C GLY A 9 -16.19 10.39 -13.31
N PHE A 10 -15.98 9.09 -13.45
CA PHE A 10 -15.72 8.17 -12.35
C PHE A 10 -14.38 8.63 -11.73
N PHE A 11 -14.42 9.67 -10.91
CA PHE A 11 -13.36 9.98 -9.96
C PHE A 11 -13.29 8.75 -9.08
N HIS A 12 -12.37 7.83 -9.42
CA HIS A 12 -11.89 6.88 -8.45
C HIS A 12 -11.30 7.71 -7.33
N SER A 13 -12.10 8.02 -6.30
CA SER A 13 -11.57 8.40 -5.00
C SER A 13 -10.54 7.34 -4.68
N GLU A 14 -9.27 7.71 -4.70
CA GLU A 14 -8.18 6.84 -4.27
C GLU A 14 -8.32 6.70 -2.75
N GLU A 15 -9.33 5.94 -2.32
CA GLU A 15 -9.51 5.63 -0.91
C GLU A 15 -8.29 4.82 -0.48
N TYR A 16 -7.52 5.37 0.45
CA TYR A 16 -6.46 4.64 1.13
C TYR A 16 -7.06 3.87 2.30
N LYS A 17 -6.50 2.71 2.60
CA LYS A 17 -6.87 1.99 3.81
C LYS A 17 -6.55 2.83 5.04
N GLU A 18 -7.36 2.68 6.07
CA GLU A 18 -7.14 3.38 7.33
C GLU A 18 -6.11 2.62 8.14
N PRO A 19 -5.06 3.29 8.68
CA PRO A 19 -4.16 2.61 9.58
C PRO A 19 -4.96 2.13 10.80
N VAL A 20 -4.74 0.88 11.20
CA VAL A 20 -5.36 0.31 12.40
C VAL A 20 -4.74 1.00 13.61
N SER A 21 -5.45 1.98 14.15
CA SER A 21 -5.13 2.65 15.41
C SER A 21 -5.22 1.66 16.57
N GLY A 22 -4.15 1.52 17.36
CA GLY A 22 -4.11 0.65 18.54
C GLY A 22 -3.15 -0.54 18.46
N LYS A 23 -2.66 -0.91 17.27
CA LYS A 23 -1.62 -1.95 17.15
C LYS A 23 -0.22 -1.36 17.34
N THR A 24 0.56 -1.92 18.26
CA THR A 24 1.91 -1.44 18.60
C THR A 24 2.99 -2.42 18.15
N GLY A 25 4.21 -1.92 17.88
CA GLY A 25 5.40 -2.73 17.57
C GLY A 25 5.20 -3.87 16.56
N LYS A 26 5.44 -5.12 17.02
CA LYS A 26 5.39 -6.35 16.22
C LYS A 26 3.99 -6.71 15.72
N GLU A 27 2.94 -6.31 16.45
CA GLU A 27 1.55 -6.69 16.13
C GLU A 27 1.03 -6.00 14.87
N ALA A 28 1.41 -4.73 14.68
CA ALA A 28 1.14 -3.99 13.45
C ALA A 28 2.15 -4.30 12.33
N ALA A 29 3.12 -5.20 12.54
CA ALA A 29 4.26 -5.37 11.64
C ALA A 29 5.02 -4.04 11.36
N LYS A 30 5.18 -3.19 12.39
CA LYS A 30 5.93 -1.92 12.31
C LYS A 30 7.45 -2.11 12.17
N ASP A 31 7.93 -3.34 11.99
CA ASP A 31 9.32 -3.67 11.61
C ASP A 31 9.59 -3.39 10.12
N VAL A 32 8.69 -2.68 9.43
CA VAL A 32 8.98 -2.13 8.11
C VAL A 32 10.01 -1.01 8.20
N PRO A 33 10.80 -0.80 7.14
CA PRO A 33 11.73 0.32 7.10
C PRO A 33 10.99 1.65 7.28
N SER A 34 11.62 2.62 7.95
CA SER A 34 10.98 3.89 8.35
C SER A 34 10.35 4.65 7.19
N TRP A 35 10.92 4.55 5.98
CA TRP A 35 10.39 5.16 4.77
C TRP A 35 9.05 4.55 4.32
N ALA A 36 8.80 3.25 4.60
CA ALA A 36 7.57 2.56 4.23
C ALA A 36 6.44 2.75 5.26
N LYS A 37 6.76 3.22 6.48
CA LYS A 37 5.82 3.45 7.58
C LYS A 37 4.85 4.61 7.34
N GLY A 38 5.24 5.57 6.50
CA GLY A 38 4.40 6.71 6.13
C GLY A 38 3.47 6.43 4.96
N GLU A 39 3.74 5.36 4.21
CA GLU A 39 2.98 5.00 3.02
C GLU A 39 1.74 4.19 3.39
N ARG A 40 0.64 4.39 2.66
CA ARG A 40 -0.65 3.75 2.92
C ARG A 40 -1.09 2.92 1.71
N PRO A 41 -1.49 1.65 1.88
CA PRO A 41 -2.07 0.86 0.80
C PRO A 41 -3.41 1.46 0.36
N LYS A 42 -3.73 1.36 -0.93
CA LYS A 42 -5.05 1.69 -1.45
C LYS A 42 -6.08 0.66 -0.97
N LYS A 43 -7.34 1.08 -0.75
CA LYS A 43 -8.45 0.24 -0.25
C LYS A 43 -8.69 -0.99 -1.12
N ASN A 44 -8.59 -0.81 -2.44
CA ASN A 44 -8.73 -1.87 -3.45
C ASN A 44 -7.42 -2.62 -3.78
N GLN A 45 -6.31 -2.31 -3.10
CA GLN A 45 -5.02 -2.92 -3.36
C GLN A 45 -4.68 -3.95 -2.28
N SER A 46 -4.32 -5.17 -2.69
CA SER A 46 -3.77 -6.18 -1.78
C SER A 46 -2.42 -5.74 -1.24
N GLY A 47 -2.10 -6.08 0.01
CA GLY A 47 -0.80 -5.81 0.63
C GLY A 47 0.38 -6.33 -0.21
N LYS A 48 0.18 -7.38 -1.03
CA LYS A 48 1.18 -7.89 -1.98
C LYS A 48 1.47 -6.88 -3.10
N ASN A 49 0.43 -6.34 -3.72
CA ASN A 49 0.56 -5.36 -4.81
C ASN A 49 1.11 -4.04 -4.28
N TRP A 50 0.66 -3.65 -3.09
CA TRP A 50 1.18 -2.47 -2.42
C TRP A 50 2.67 -2.61 -2.10
N ALA A 51 3.08 -3.72 -1.49
CA ALA A 51 4.50 -3.98 -1.20
C ALA A 51 5.36 -3.98 -2.47
N LYS A 52 4.82 -4.53 -3.57
CA LYS A 52 5.48 -4.50 -4.87
C LYS A 52 5.66 -3.07 -5.36
N ASP A 53 4.59 -2.28 -5.42
CA ASP A 53 4.61 -0.87 -5.87
C ASP A 53 5.56 -0.01 -5.03
N LEU A 54 5.54 -0.20 -3.71
CA LEU A 54 6.41 0.53 -2.78
C LEU A 54 7.89 0.27 -3.04
N LEU A 55 8.23 -1.00 -3.22
CA LEU A 55 9.62 -1.41 -3.48
C LEU A 55 10.06 -1.04 -4.89
N ASP A 56 9.17 -1.13 -5.87
CA ASP A 56 9.41 -0.67 -7.24
C ASP A 56 9.71 0.83 -7.27
N LYS A 57 8.94 1.65 -6.53
CA LYS A 57 9.19 3.08 -6.38
C LYS A 57 10.52 3.41 -5.70
N LYS A 58 10.92 2.61 -4.70
CA LYS A 58 12.11 2.90 -3.90
C LYS A 58 13.40 2.41 -4.53
N TYR A 59 13.42 1.15 -4.96
CA TYR A 59 14.60 0.46 -5.46
C TYR A 59 14.58 0.29 -6.98
N GLY A 60 13.41 0.39 -7.62
CA GLY A 60 13.21 0.03 -9.02
C GLY A 60 12.68 -1.40 -9.17
N LYS A 61 12.05 -1.65 -10.31
CA LYS A 61 11.50 -2.96 -10.65
C LYS A 61 12.59 -4.04 -10.62
N ASP A 62 12.34 -5.07 -9.82
CA ASP A 62 13.21 -6.23 -9.62
C ASP A 62 14.54 -5.98 -8.86
N ASN A 63 14.77 -4.76 -8.35
CA ASN A 63 15.94 -4.44 -7.51
C ASN A 63 15.75 -4.81 -6.02
N TRP A 64 14.72 -5.58 -5.68
CA TRP A 64 14.39 -5.91 -4.29
C TRP A 64 14.24 -7.42 -4.10
N GLY A 65 14.77 -7.92 -2.99
CA GLY A 65 14.71 -9.34 -2.63
C GLY A 65 13.30 -9.80 -2.25
N LYS A 66 12.96 -11.02 -2.68
CA LYS A 66 11.67 -11.70 -2.38
C LYS A 66 11.82 -12.82 -1.33
N GLY A 67 12.94 -12.85 -0.61
CA GLY A 67 13.25 -13.91 0.36
C GLY A 67 12.38 -13.89 1.63
N PRO A 68 12.45 -14.95 2.45
CA PRO A 68 11.60 -15.14 3.63
C PRO A 68 11.73 -14.04 4.70
N GLY A 69 12.84 -13.28 4.72
CA GLY A 69 13.09 -12.13 5.60
C GLY A 69 13.13 -10.77 4.90
N SER A 70 12.82 -10.70 3.60
CA SER A 70 12.97 -9.46 2.82
C SER A 70 11.93 -8.40 3.17
N GLU A 71 12.26 -7.14 2.86
CA GLU A 71 11.38 -5.98 3.04
C GLU A 71 10.00 -6.19 2.42
N PHE A 72 9.92 -6.91 1.29
CA PHE A 72 8.64 -7.27 0.67
C PHE A 72 7.67 -7.97 1.62
N ASN A 73 8.15 -8.95 2.38
CA ASN A 73 7.31 -9.70 3.31
C ASN A 73 6.89 -8.83 4.50
N LYS A 74 7.77 -7.91 4.94
CA LYS A 74 7.49 -6.96 6.02
C LYS A 74 6.42 -5.96 5.57
N ILE A 75 6.59 -5.34 4.40
CA ILE A 75 5.64 -4.36 3.83
C ILE A 75 4.31 -5.05 3.51
N LYS A 76 4.33 -6.26 2.95
CA LYS A 76 3.11 -7.05 2.72
C LYS A 76 2.33 -7.25 4.02
N LYS A 77 2.99 -7.71 5.09
CA LYS A 77 2.38 -7.90 6.41
C LYS A 77 1.90 -6.59 7.01
N TYR A 78 2.63 -5.50 6.80
CA TYR A 78 2.22 -4.17 7.27
C TYR A 78 0.96 -3.68 6.55
N GLY A 79 0.88 -3.85 5.23
CA GLY A 79 -0.29 -3.51 4.42
C GLY A 79 -1.54 -4.31 4.77
N ASP A 80 -1.34 -5.53 5.27
CA ASP A 80 -2.40 -6.48 5.65
C ASP A 80 -2.85 -6.34 7.11
N ARG A 81 -1.89 -6.15 8.04
CA ARG A 81 -2.15 -6.12 9.49
C ARG A 81 -2.28 -4.72 10.06
N GLY A 82 -1.59 -3.77 9.44
CA GLY A 82 -1.48 -2.37 9.86
C GLY A 82 -2.58 -1.49 9.30
N PHE A 83 -3.38 -1.97 8.35
CA PHE A 83 -4.45 -1.19 7.72
C PHE A 83 -5.75 -2.01 7.59
N LYS A 84 -6.90 -1.33 7.76
CA LYS A 84 -8.25 -1.87 7.57
C LYS A 84 -8.94 -1.15 6.41
#